data_AF-C4KZI9-F1
#
_entry.id   AF-C4KZI9-F1
#
_cell.length_a   1.000
_cell.length_b   1.000
_cell.length_c   1.000
_cell.angle_alpha   90.00
_cell.angle_beta   90.00
_cell.angle_gamma   90.00
#
_symmetry.space_group_name_H-M   'P 1'
#
loop_
_entity.id
_entity.type
_entity.pdbx_description
1 polymer ?
#
loop_
_entity_poly.entity_id
_entity_poly.type
_entity_poly.pdbx_seq_one_letter_code
_entity_poly.pdbx_strand_id
1 'polypeptide(L)'
;MSRFNQLVAGGILLFLSGLLYTLERIALYIRWYAEISTGSWLEKPSFVDPFLQNWFVTLFLFAAIPFFLAAMNVTQKISPSENPTDS
;
A
#
# COMPACT_ATOMS: atom_id res chain seq x y z
N MET A 1 12.29 -10.27 14.57
CA MET A 1 11.90 -10.82 13.24
C MET A 1 13.10 -10.75 12.30
N SER A 2 13.26 -11.71 11.40
CA SER A 2 14.27 -11.64 10.34
C SER A 2 13.98 -10.47 9.40
N ARG A 3 15.03 -9.85 8.83
CA ARG A 3 14.92 -8.82 7.79
C ARG A 3 14.03 -9.28 6.64
N PHE A 4 14.16 -10.54 6.25
CA PHE A 4 13.33 -11.16 5.22
C PHE A 4 11.85 -11.07 5.57
N ASN A 5 11.48 -11.43 6.80
CA ASN A 5 10.08 -11.37 7.26
C ASN A 5 9.55 -9.92 7.29
N GLN A 6 10.38 -8.93 7.60
CA GLN A 6 9.99 -7.51 7.58
C GLN A 6 9.75 -7.01 6.16
N LEU A 7 10.62 -7.36 5.21
CA LEU A 7 10.42 -7.02 3.79
C LEU A 7 9.20 -7.72 3.19
N VAL A 8 8.99 -8.99 3.51
CA VAL A 8 7.82 -9.75 3.07
C VAL A 8 6.54 -9.14 3.65
N ALA A 9 6.51 -8.83 4.95
CA ALA A 9 5.35 -8.20 5.58
C ALA A 9 5.04 -6.82 4.97
N GLY A 10 6.05 -5.96 4.79
CA GLY A 10 5.89 -4.66 4.13
C GLY A 10 5.42 -4.78 2.68
N GLY A 11 5.95 -5.75 1.93
CA GLY A 11 5.54 -6.03 0.55
C GLY A 11 4.10 -6.52 0.44
N ILE A 12 3.66 -7.42 1.34
CA ILE A 12 2.27 -7.88 1.39
C ILE A 12 1.32 -6.71 1.70
N LEU A 13 1.69 -5.83 2.63
CA LEU A 13 0.87 -4.65 2.97
C LEU A 13 0.75 -3.67 1.79
N LEU A 14 1.84 -3.38 1.08
CA LEU A 14 1.78 -2.56 -0.14
C LEU A 14 0.94 -3.22 -1.22
N PHE A 15 1.12 -4.51 -1.44
CA PHE A 15 0.34 -5.26 -2.43
C PHE A 15 -1.16 -5.22 -2.11
N LEU A 16 -1.53 -5.45 -0.85
CA LEU A 16 -2.92 -5.40 -0.40
C LEU A 16 -3.52 -4.01 -0.55
N SER A 17 -2.76 -2.95 -0.24
CA SER A 17 -3.20 -1.57 -0.46
C SER A 17 -3.51 -1.30 -1.93
N GLY A 18 -2.61 -1.70 -2.84
CA GLY A 18 -2.83 -1.58 -4.29
C GLY A 18 -3.99 -2.43 -4.81
N LEU A 19 -4.14 -3.65 -4.29
CA LEU A 19 -5.25 -4.54 -4.63
C LEU A 19 -6.60 -3.93 -4.21
N LEU A 20 -6.69 -3.43 -2.98
CA LEU A 20 -7.90 -2.78 -2.48
C LEU A 20 -8.27 -1.54 -3.30
N TYR A 21 -7.29 -0.70 -3.62
CA TYR A 21 -7.49 0.47 -4.49
C TYR A 21 -8.05 0.10 -5.86
N THR A 22 -7.52 -0.95 -6.48
CA THR A 22 -7.97 -1.40 -7.81
C THR A 22 -9.36 -2.04 -7.76
N LEU A 23 -9.65 -2.88 -6.77
CA LEU A 23 -10.98 -3.47 -6.58
C LEU A 23 -12.06 -2.41 -6.35
N GLU A 24 -11.74 -1.38 -5.58
CA GLU A 24 -12.67 -0.28 -5.32
C GLU A 24 -12.95 0.55 -6.57
N ARG A 25 -11.91 0.84 -7.37
CA ARG A 25 -12.08 1.44 -8.70
C ARG A 25 -13.01 0.61 -9.57
N ILE A 26 -12.81 -0.71 -9.64
CA ILE A 26 -13.66 -1.62 -10.42
C ILE A 26 -15.10 -1.59 -9.91
N ALA A 27 -15.32 -1.65 -8.60
CA ALA A 27 -16.64 -1.61 -8.00
C ALA A 27 -17.39 -0.31 -8.32
N LEU A 28 -16.70 0.84 -8.26
CA LEU A 28 -17.25 2.13 -8.67
C LEU A 28 -17.65 2.16 -10.15
N TYR A 29 -16.82 1.61 -11.03
CA TYR A 29 -17.15 1.51 -12.45
C TYR A 29 -18.36 0.61 -12.71
N ILE A 30 -18.45 -0.54 -12.02
CA ILE A 30 -19.60 -1.45 -12.15
C ILE A 30 -20.88 -0.76 -11.67
N ARG A 31 -20.81 -0.07 -10.53
CA ARG A 31 -21.95 0.69 -9.99
C ARG A 31 -22.39 1.78 -10.97
N TRP A 32 -21.46 2.58 -11.48
CA TRP A 32 -21.76 3.61 -12.47
C TRP A 32 -22.39 3.02 -13.75
N TYR A 33 -21.86 1.89 -14.23
CA TYR A 33 -22.42 1.20 -15.39
C TYR A 33 -23.87 0.72 -15.15
N ALA A 34 -24.18 0.25 -13.94
CA ALA A 34 -25.54 -0.13 -13.55
C ALA A 34 -26.47 1.09 -13.38
N GLU A 35 -25.97 2.23 -12.93
CA GLU A 35 -26.75 3.47 -12.83
C GLU A 35 -27.08 4.06 -14.22
N ILE A 36 -26.17 3.94 -15.19
CA ILE A 36 -26.43 4.31 -16.59
C ILE A 36 -27.55 3.44 -17.19
N SER A 37 -27.52 2.13 -16.96
CA SER A 37 -28.52 1.23 -17.55
C SER A 37 -29.93 1.40 -16.97
N THR A 38 -30.04 2.01 -15.79
CA THR A 38 -31.32 2.30 -15.11
C THR A 38 -31.88 3.69 -15.43
N GLY A 39 -31.20 4.49 -16.26
CA GLY A 39 -31.67 5.81 -16.70
C GLY A 39 -31.45 6.93 -15.67
N SER A 40 -30.67 6.68 -14.61
CA SER A 40 -30.27 7.64 -13.60
C SER A 40 -29.01 8.38 -14.05
N TRP A 41 -29.17 9.62 -14.51
CA TRP A 41 -28.10 10.41 -15.11
C TRP A 41 -27.14 11.02 -14.08
N LEU A 42 -25.96 10.41 -13.94
CA LEU A 42 -24.73 11.09 -13.56
C LEU A 42 -23.76 10.99 -14.74
N GLU A 43 -23.56 12.10 -15.46
CA GLU A 43 -22.71 12.20 -16.67
C GLU A 43 -21.23 11.86 -16.41
N LYS A 44 -20.82 11.83 -15.13
CA LYS A 44 -19.50 11.39 -14.68
C LYS A 44 -19.67 10.49 -13.46
N PRO A 45 -18.82 9.47 -13.31
CA PRO A 45 -18.79 8.70 -12.06
C PRO A 45 -18.53 9.69 -10.92
N SER A 46 -19.35 9.63 -9.85
CA SER A 46 -19.03 10.36 -8.62
C SER A 46 -17.83 9.67 -7.99
N PHE A 47 -16.63 10.03 -8.45
CA PHE A 47 -15.39 9.57 -7.85
C PHE A 47 -15.24 10.30 -6.51
N VAL A 48 -15.80 9.72 -5.45
CA VAL A 48 -15.36 10.05 -4.10
C VAL A 48 -13.90 9.62 -4.02
N ASP A 49 -13.04 10.48 -3.47
CA ASP A 49 -11.61 10.18 -3.38
C ASP A 49 -11.41 8.80 -2.75
N PRO A 50 -10.73 7.85 -3.43
CA PRO A 50 -10.58 6.47 -2.94
C PRO A 50 -9.91 6.39 -1.56
N PHE A 51 -9.03 7.36 -1.25
CA PHE A 51 -8.38 7.48 0.05
C PHE A 51 -9.32 7.91 1.19
N LEU A 52 -10.43 8.58 0.86
CA LEU A 52 -11.48 9.00 1.79
C LEU A 52 -12.64 7.99 1.83
N GLN A 53 -12.88 7.30 0.71
CA GLN A 53 -13.92 6.27 0.62
C GLN A 53 -13.50 4.98 1.35
N ASN A 54 -12.21 4.63 1.31
CA ASN A 54 -11.69 3.43 1.93
C ASN A 54 -10.38 3.69 2.68
N TRP A 55 -10.54 3.92 3.99
CA TRP A 55 -9.42 4.14 4.91
C TRP A 55 -8.44 2.96 4.99
N PHE A 56 -8.84 1.73 4.60
CA PHE A 56 -7.95 0.57 4.62
C PHE A 56 -6.84 0.66 3.57
N VAL A 57 -7.10 1.27 2.40
CA VAL A 57 -6.07 1.52 1.38
C VAL A 57 -4.95 2.37 1.98
N THR A 58 -5.34 3.48 2.60
CA THR A 58 -4.45 4.41 3.29
C THR A 58 -3.73 3.75 4.46
N LEU A 59 -4.46 2.99 5.30
CA LEU A 59 -3.89 2.30 6.45
C LEU A 59 -2.83 1.29 6.04
N PHE A 60 -3.10 0.42 5.06
CA PHE A 60 -2.12 -0.58 4.64
C PHE A 60 -0.90 0.05 3.95
N LEU A 61 -1.10 1.16 3.24
CA LEU A 61 -0.01 1.92 2.64
C LEU A 61 0.92 2.49 3.72
N PHE A 62 0.37 3.18 4.72
CA PHE A 62 1.15 3.76 5.81
C PHE A 62 1.73 2.70 6.75
N ALA A 63 1.01 1.61 6.98
CA ALA A 63 1.49 0.49 7.78
C ALA A 63 2.70 -0.20 7.16
N ALA A 64 2.88 -0.16 5.83
CA ALA A 64 4.04 -0.74 5.17
C ALA A 64 5.36 0.03 5.48
N ILE A 65 5.29 1.35 5.64
CA ILE A 65 6.44 2.23 5.88
C ILE A 65 7.31 1.79 7.07
N PRO A 66 6.78 1.56 8.28
CA PRO A 66 7.60 1.13 9.43
C PRO A 66 8.28 -0.22 9.21
N PHE A 67 7.69 -1.14 8.43
CA PHE A 67 8.34 -2.42 8.12
C PHE A 67 9.55 -2.25 7.21
N PHE A 68 9.47 -1.36 6.21
CA PHE A 68 10.62 -1.03 5.37
C PHE A 68 11.70 -0.28 6.14
N LEU A 69 11.34 0.69 6.97
CA LEU A 69 12.28 1.42 7.83
C LEU A 69 12.99 0.47 8.82
N ALA A 70 12.24 -0.44 9.45
CA ALA A 70 12.83 -1.45 10.34
C ALA A 70 13.81 -2.37 9.59
N ALA A 71 13.47 -2.81 8.38
CA ALA A 71 14.35 -3.63 7.55
C ALA A 71 15.63 -2.89 7.11
N MET A 72 15.54 -1.58 6.85
CA MET A 72 16.70 -0.74 6.51
C MET A 72 17.63 -0.55 7.70
N ASN A 73 17.09 -0.30 8.90
CA ASN A 73 17.88 -0.14 10.13
C ASN A 73 18.64 -1.41 10.52
N VAL A 74 18.10 -2.60 10.20
CA VAL A 74 18.82 -3.88 10.37
C VAL A 74 20.07 -3.94 9.50
N THR A 75 20.05 -3.34 8.30
CA THR A 75 21.22 -3.29 7.40
C THR A 75 22.37 -2.48 8.01
N GLN A 76 22.08 -1.34 8.66
CA GLN A 76 23.12 -0.50 9.28
C GLN A 76 23.82 -1.18 10.46
N LYS A 77 23.12 -2.02 11.23
CA LYS A 77 23.73 -2.75 12.36
C LYS A 77 24.70 -3.85 11.94
N ILE A 78 24.59 -4.37 10.71
CA ILE A 78 25.38 -5.52 10.23
C ILE A 78 26.65 -5.05 9.48
N SER A 79 26.82 -3.76 9.24
CA SER A 79 28.10 -3.16 8.83
C SER A 79 28.82 -2.54 10.04
N PRO A 80 29.41 -3.33 10.97
CA PRO A 80 30.46 -2.80 11.82
C PRO A 80 31.73 -2.60 10.97
N SER A 81 32.35 -1.44 11.15
CA SER A 81 33.61 -0.97 10.56
C SER A 81 34.53 -2.07 10.01
N GLU A 82 34.65 -2.15 8.69
CA GLU A 82 35.88 -2.66 8.08
C GLU A 82 36.93 -1.55 8.24
N ASN A 83 37.62 -1.53 9.38
CA ASN A 83 38.88 -0.82 9.50
C ASN A 83 39.85 -1.67 10.32
N PRO A 84 40.65 -2.53 9.68
CA PRO A 84 41.88 -3.04 10.30
C PRO A 84 42.97 -1.98 10.09
N THR A 85 42.94 -0.91 10.89
CA THR A 85 44.15 -0.15 11.19
C THR A 85 44.49 -0.42 12.65
N ASP A 86 45.08 -1.59 12.88
CA ASP A 86 46.02 -1.74 13.98
C ASP A 86 47.36 -2.18 13.36
N SER A 87 48.25 -1.20 13.40
CA SER A 87 49.68 -1.18 13.12
C SER A 87 50.49 -2.24 13.88
#